data_AF-A0A1Q5A892-F1
#
_entry.id   AF-A0A1Q5A892-F1
#
_cell.length_a   1.000
_cell.length_b   1.000
_cell.length_c   1.000
_cell.angle_alpha   90.00
_cell.angle_beta   90.00
_cell.angle_gamma   90.00
#
_symmetry.space_group_name_H-M   'P 1'
#
loop_
_entity.id
_entity.type
_entity.pdbx_description
1 polymer ?
#
loop_
_entity_poly.entity_id
_entity_poly.type
_entity_poly.pdbx_seq_one_letter_code
_entity_poly.pdbx_strand_id
1 'polypeptide(L)'
;MDEATEDIRRLAADGAGLLAMIEALRDNEGFTLTPLRLLLVLDQAFGIPWTEARDLLVLLDPDLRPIGPAGDAEKRFTALLRRS
;
A
#
# COMPACT_ATOMS: atom_id res chain seq x y z
N MET A 1 4.30 14.28 0.63
CA MET A 1 4.53 12.90 1.12
C MET A 1 3.76 12.70 2.41
N ASP A 2 3.91 13.62 3.38
CA ASP A 2 3.18 13.60 4.65
C ASP A 2 1.65 13.51 4.51
N GLU A 3 1.05 14.25 3.59
CA GLU A 3 -0.40 14.21 3.31
C GLU A 3 -0.86 12.84 2.81
N ALA A 4 -0.18 12.27 1.81
CA ALA A 4 -0.46 10.93 1.31
C ALA A 4 -0.32 9.86 2.42
N THR A 5 0.68 9.98 3.28
CA THR A 5 0.88 9.05 4.41
C THR A 5 -0.24 9.18 5.45
N GLU A 6 -0.71 10.39 5.74
CA GLU A 6 -1.83 10.63 6.65
C GLU A 6 -3.16 10.10 6.09
N ASP A 7 -3.43 10.32 4.81
CA ASP A 7 -4.65 9.83 4.15
C ASP A 7 -4.72 8.30 4.16
N ILE A 8 -3.59 7.64 3.92
CA ILE A 8 -3.51 6.17 3.95
C ILE A 8 -3.67 5.62 5.37
N ARG A 9 -3.13 6.30 6.40
CA ARG A 9 -3.41 5.96 7.80
C ARG A 9 -4.89 6.07 8.14
N ARG A 10 -5.57 7.12 7.67
CA ARG A 10 -7.01 7.30 7.88
C ARG A 10 -7.83 6.20 7.20
N LEU A 11 -7.53 5.90 5.95
CA LEU A 11 -8.17 4.80 5.21
C LEU A 11 -8.00 3.45 5.93
N ALA A 12 -6.81 3.17 6.46
CA ALA A 12 -6.57 1.95 7.23
C ALA A 12 -7.41 1.89 8.51
N ALA A 13 -7.52 3.02 9.23
CA ALA A 13 -8.34 3.13 10.44
C ALA A 13 -9.84 2.91 10.14
N ASP A 14 -10.29 3.30 8.94
CA ASP A 14 -11.64 3.05 8.44
C ASP A 14 -11.85 1.62 7.89
N GLY A 15 -10.81 0.77 7.94
CA GLY A 15 -10.86 -0.62 7.51
C GLY A 15 -10.64 -0.84 6.00
N ALA A 16 -10.12 0.16 5.29
CA ALA A 16 -9.77 0.02 3.88
C ALA A 16 -8.61 -0.97 3.69
N GLY A 17 -8.64 -1.69 2.57
CA GLY A 17 -7.58 -2.60 2.15
C GLY A 17 -6.47 -1.92 1.35
N LEU A 18 -5.41 -2.67 1.05
CA LEU A 18 -4.26 -2.22 0.26
C LEU A 18 -4.68 -1.66 -1.10
N LEU A 19 -5.62 -2.29 -1.79
CA LEU A 19 -5.99 -1.88 -3.14
C LEU A 19 -6.74 -0.55 -3.13
N ALA A 20 -7.63 -0.35 -2.16
CA ALA A 20 -8.30 0.94 -1.97
C ALA A 20 -7.29 2.06 -1.65
N MET A 21 -6.26 1.76 -0.87
CA MET A 21 -5.16 2.69 -0.60
C MET A 21 -4.35 3.02 -1.86
N ILE A 22 -4.05 2.02 -2.69
CA ILE A 22 -3.36 2.22 -3.97
C ILE A 22 -4.18 3.11 -4.92
N GLU A 23 -5.50 2.89 -5.02
CA GLU A 23 -6.38 3.76 -5.80
C GLU A 23 -6.38 5.20 -5.26
N ALA A 24 -6.50 5.38 -3.95
CA ALA A 24 -6.46 6.71 -3.34
C ALA A 24 -5.13 7.45 -3.60
N LEU A 25 -4.00 6.73 -3.58
CA LEU A 25 -2.69 7.31 -3.95
C LEU A 25 -2.58 7.62 -5.43
N ARG A 26 -3.26 6.85 -6.29
CA ARG A 26 -3.27 7.07 -7.74
C ARG A 26 -4.09 8.31 -8.11
N ASP A 27 -5.19 8.55 -7.40
CA ASP A 27 -6.09 9.69 -7.62
C ASP A 27 -5.58 10.99 -6.97
N ASN A 28 -4.54 10.91 -6.14
CA ASN A 28 -3.94 12.09 -5.50
C ASN A 28 -3.08 12.88 -6.51
N GLU A 29 -3.57 14.04 -6.96
CA GLU A 29 -2.88 14.91 -7.92
C GLU A 29 -1.50 15.40 -7.44
N GLY A 30 -1.28 15.48 -6.13
CA GLY A 30 0.00 15.85 -5.51
C GLY A 30 0.99 14.70 -5.38
N PHE A 31 0.62 13.48 -5.79
CA PHE A 31 1.40 12.28 -5.57
C PHE A 31 1.54 11.43 -6.84
N THR A 32 2.76 11.37 -7.39
CA THR A 32 3.06 10.38 -8.42
C THR A 32 3.25 9.01 -7.78
N LEU A 33 2.29 8.11 -7.96
CA LEU A 33 2.38 6.74 -7.49
C LEU A 33 3.39 5.93 -8.32
N THR A 34 4.35 5.31 -7.63
CA THR A 34 5.32 4.36 -8.19
C THR A 34 5.56 3.23 -7.19
N PRO A 35 6.09 2.06 -7.59
CA PRO A 35 6.36 0.97 -6.66
C PRO A 35 7.25 1.38 -5.49
N LEU A 36 8.30 2.17 -5.74
CA LEU A 36 9.18 2.68 -4.68
C LEU A 36 8.44 3.63 -3.72
N ARG A 37 7.60 4.52 -4.26
CA ARG A 37 6.82 5.46 -3.45
C ARG A 37 5.73 4.77 -2.64
N LEU A 38 5.16 3.67 -3.15
CA LEU A 38 4.26 2.82 -2.37
C LEU A 38 4.97 2.23 -1.16
N LEU A 39 6.16 1.64 -1.33
CA LEU A 39 6.95 1.11 -0.21
C LEU A 39 7.25 2.17 0.84
N LEU A 40 7.68 3.36 0.40
CA LEU A 40 7.92 4.52 1.27
C LEU A 40 6.68 4.91 2.09
N VAL A 41 5.51 4.99 1.46
CA VAL A 41 4.26 5.34 2.15
C VAL A 41 3.89 4.27 3.17
N LEU A 42 4.01 2.98 2.82
CA LEU A 42 3.70 1.88 3.75
C LEU A 42 4.61 1.86 4.98
N ASP A 43 5.90 2.14 4.79
CA ASP A 43 6.86 2.28 5.88
C ASP A 43 6.56 3.47 6.78
N GLN A 44 6.29 4.64 6.20
CA GLN A 44 5.96 5.83 6.98
C GLN A 44 4.59 5.75 7.68
N ALA A 45 3.62 5.10 7.06
CA ALA A 45 2.25 5.00 7.58
C ALA A 45 2.14 3.92 8.66
N PHE A 46 2.82 2.79 8.47
CA PHE A 46 2.58 1.58 9.25
C PHE A 46 3.86 0.97 9.86
N GLY A 47 5.03 1.54 9.60
CA GLY A 47 6.31 1.00 10.05
C GLY A 47 6.68 -0.32 9.39
N ILE A 48 6.07 -0.66 8.25
CA ILE A 48 6.35 -1.92 7.54
C ILE A 48 7.72 -1.82 6.87
N PRO A 49 8.71 -2.66 7.24
CA PRO A 49 10.03 -2.62 6.62
C PRO A 49 9.93 -2.91 5.11
N TRP A 50 10.70 -2.17 4.30
CA TRP A 50 10.60 -2.28 2.84
C TRP A 50 10.95 -3.67 2.33
N THR A 51 11.81 -4.40 3.06
CA THR A 51 12.16 -5.80 2.76
C THR A 51 10.96 -6.72 2.85
N GLU A 52 10.03 -6.46 3.77
CA GLU A 52 8.80 -7.24 3.91
C GLU A 52 7.70 -6.76 2.97
N ALA A 53 7.57 -5.43 2.79
CA ALA A 53 6.62 -4.84 1.85
C ALA A 53 6.94 -5.17 0.39
N ARG A 54 8.21 -5.47 0.05
CA ARG A 54 8.61 -5.90 -1.29
C ARG A 54 7.86 -7.16 -1.76
N ASP A 55 7.49 -8.05 -0.85
CA ASP A 55 6.71 -9.25 -1.20
C ASP A 55 5.32 -8.89 -1.74
N LEU A 56 4.76 -7.73 -1.37
CA LEU A 56 3.51 -7.23 -1.95
C LEU A 56 3.66 -6.91 -3.43
N LEU A 57 4.82 -6.37 -3.84
CA LEU A 57 5.06 -6.00 -5.23
C LEU A 57 5.10 -7.22 -6.16
N VAL A 58 5.35 -8.43 -5.65
CA VAL A 58 5.30 -9.67 -6.44
C VAL A 58 3.86 -10.01 -6.85
N LEU A 59 2.88 -9.53 -6.08
CA LEU A 59 1.45 -9.72 -6.32
C LEU A 59 0.84 -8.59 -7.16
N LEU A 60 1.66 -7.63 -7.61
CA LEU A 60 1.25 -6.45 -8.36
C LEU A 60 2.03 -6.33 -9.67
N ASP A 61 1.37 -5.84 -10.71
CA ASP A 61 1.99 -5.52 -11.98
C ASP A 61 2.78 -4.20 -11.88
N PRO A 62 3.52 -3.79 -12.92
CA PRO A 62 4.26 -2.53 -12.92
C PRO A 62 3.40 -1.28 -12.70
N ASP A 63 2.10 -1.35 -13.00
CA ASP A 63 1.11 -0.26 -12.79
C ASP A 63 0.42 -0.34 -11.42
N LEU A 64 0.91 -1.24 -10.55
CA LEU A 64 0.40 -1.53 -9.21
C LEU A 64 -1.04 -2.04 -9.21
N ARG A 65 -1.37 -2.88 -10.18
CA ARG A 65 -2.64 -3.63 -10.23
C ARG A 65 -2.41 -5.08 -9.81
N PRO A 66 -3.40 -5.76 -9.22
CA PRO A 66 -3.25 -7.16 -8.81
C PRO A 66 -2.86 -8.09 -9.96
N ILE A 67 -1.82 -8.90 -9.77
CA ILE A 67 -1.54 -10.07 -10.58
C ILE A 67 -2.31 -11.24 -9.98
N GLY A 68 -3.41 -11.63 -10.62
CA GLY A 68 -4.28 -12.71 -10.13
C GLY A 68 -5.37 -12.22 -9.17
N PRO A 69 -5.83 -13.06 -8.23
CA PRO A 69 -6.93 -12.71 -7.34
C PRO A 69 -6.58 -11.53 -6.43
N ALA A 70 -7.38 -10.45 -6.49
CA ALA A 70 -7.22 -9.27 -5.65
C ALA A 70 -7.08 -9.57 -4.14
N GLY A 71 -7.77 -10.61 -3.67
CA GLY A 71 -7.74 -11.03 -2.26
C GLY A 71 -6.39 -11.52 -1.76
N ASP A 72 -5.45 -11.90 -2.64
CA ASP A 72 -4.14 -12.40 -2.22
C ASP A 72 -3.23 -11.26 -1.75
N ALA A 73 -3.25 -10.12 -2.46
CA ALA A 73 -2.57 -8.90 -2.06
C ALA A 73 -3.12 -8.37 -0.72
N GLU A 74 -4.45 -8.37 -0.55
CA GLU A 74 -5.12 -7.93 0.67
C GLU A 74 -4.78 -8.81 1.89
N LYS A 75 -4.79 -10.14 1.72
CA LYS A 75 -4.37 -11.07 2.78
C LYS A 75 -2.91 -10.84 3.16
N ARG A 76 -2.02 -10.67 2.19
CA ARG A 76 -0.59 -10.44 2.45
C ARG A 76 -0.37 -9.13 3.19
N PHE A 77 -1.07 -8.07 2.81
CA PHE A 77 -1.00 -6.77 3.49
C PHE A 77 -1.50 -6.86 4.93
N THR A 78 -2.66 -7.49 5.14
CA THR A 78 -3.20 -7.73 6.49
C THR A 78 -2.22 -8.51 7.37
N ALA A 79 -1.51 -9.49 6.79
CA ALA A 79 -0.50 -10.26 7.51
C ALA A 79 0.71 -9.40 7.92
N LEU A 80 1.09 -8.38 7.14
CA LEU A 80 2.16 -7.45 7.50
C LEU A 80 1.72 -6.53 8.65
N LEU A 81 0.53 -5.95 8.56
CA LEU A 81 0.00 -5.07 9.61
C LEU A 81 -0.12 -5.72 10.99
N ARG A 82 -0.26 -7.05 11.05
CA ARG A 82 -0.33 -7.80 12.33
C ARG A 82 1.04 -8.07 12.96
N ARG A 83 2.13 -7.87 12.21
CA ARG A 83 3.51 -8.15 12.66
C ARG A 83 4.26 -6.87 13.04
N SER A 84 3.84 -5.73 12.50
CA SER A 84 4.31 -4.37 12.81
C SER A 84 3.64 -3.83 14.05
#